data_AF-A0A1I1N524-F1
#
_entry.id   AF-A0A1I1N524-F1
#
_cell.length_a   1.000
_cell.length_b   1.000
_cell.length_c   1.000
_cell.angle_alpha   90.00
_cell.angle_beta   90.00
_cell.angle_gamma   90.00
#
_symmetry.space_group_name_H-M   'P 1'
#
loop_
_entity.id
_entity.type
_entity.pdbx_description
1 polymer ?
#
loop_
_entity_poly.entity_id
_entity_poly.type
_entity_poly.pdbx_seq_one_letter_code
_entity_poly.pdbx_strand_id
1 'polypeptide(L)'
;MSRFCLFSVPKRQTRYCRYFDPRIMTHLRWILTNGQLHSLLGHIQHWELMDSNGQWILTSPPESSAGRMMRLALDEQQHRYLEILPAIRECLKHWRTSYPDRLRDDTEAGPYLASRLDHACTQGLEDIKDQLALVLHEVLVHPDITDHPKIAAVITSARSGTSYQKATAHWSAKDWQIIRTRLNAKDNVS
;
A
#
# COMPACT_ATOMS: atom_id res chain seq x y z
N MET A 1 1.48 23.91 -17.86
CA MET A 1 1.33 22.86 -16.82
C MET A 1 2.19 21.67 -17.19
N SER A 2 3.03 21.22 -16.26
CA SER A 2 3.92 20.06 -16.45
C SER A 2 3.13 18.83 -16.89
N ARG A 3 3.44 18.29 -18.08
CA ARG A 3 2.84 17.05 -18.61
C ARG A 3 3.08 15.83 -17.73
N PHE A 4 3.98 15.94 -16.75
CA PHE A 4 4.34 14.85 -15.87
C PHE A 4 3.25 14.52 -14.85
N CYS A 5 2.29 15.40 -14.56
CA CYS A 5 1.27 15.10 -13.55
C CYS A 5 0.07 14.30 -14.09
N LEU A 6 0.02 13.95 -15.38
CA LEU A 6 -1.08 13.22 -15.97
C LEU A 6 -0.61 11.83 -16.37
N PHE A 7 -1.32 10.79 -15.92
CA PHE A 7 -1.11 9.43 -16.42
C PHE A 7 -2.43 8.83 -16.91
N SER A 8 -2.35 8.07 -17.99
CA SER A 8 -3.50 7.34 -18.53
C SER A 8 -3.73 6.08 -17.70
N VAL A 9 -4.99 5.83 -17.36
CA VAL A 9 -5.45 4.56 -16.78
C VAL A 9 -6.23 3.78 -17.84
N PRO A 10 -6.41 2.45 -17.69
CA PRO A 10 -7.29 1.68 -18.55
C PRO A 10 -8.67 2.35 -18.69
N LYS A 11 -9.29 2.26 -19.89
CA LYS A 11 -10.54 2.96 -20.29
C LYS A 11 -10.41 4.44 -20.70
N ARG A 12 -9.23 4.90 -21.15
CA ARG A 12 -9.00 6.28 -21.66
C ARG A 12 -9.30 7.40 -20.66
N GLN A 13 -9.34 7.10 -19.36
CA GLN A 13 -9.38 8.15 -18.35
C GLN A 13 -7.96 8.65 -18.07
N THR A 14 -7.84 9.95 -17.82
CA THR A 14 -6.58 10.58 -17.40
C THR A 14 -6.70 10.94 -15.94
N ARG A 15 -5.77 10.47 -15.10
CA ARG A 15 -5.70 10.83 -13.69
C ARG A 15 -4.55 11.79 -13.44
N TYR A 16 -4.76 12.70 -12.49
CA TYR A 16 -3.71 13.60 -12.02
C TYR A 16 -2.93 12.93 -10.89
N CYS A 17 -1.67 12.59 -11.13
CA CYS A 17 -0.76 12.16 -10.08
C CYS A 17 -0.01 13.38 -9.52
N ARG A 18 -0.13 13.58 -8.22
CA ARG A 18 0.60 14.61 -7.47
C ARG A 18 2.02 14.15 -7.18
N TYR A 19 2.80 13.85 -8.22
CA TYR A 19 4.14 13.26 -8.09
C TYR A 19 5.08 14.07 -7.17
N PHE A 20 4.89 15.40 -7.10
CA PHE A 20 5.69 16.31 -6.27
C PHE A 20 5.10 16.58 -4.88
N ASP A 21 4.02 15.89 -4.49
CA ASP A 21 3.58 15.87 -3.09
C ASP A 21 4.54 14.99 -2.29
N PRO A 22 5.18 15.48 -1.20
CA PRO A 22 6.11 14.68 -0.40
C PRO A 22 5.53 13.35 0.05
N ARG A 23 4.22 13.29 0.35
CA ARG A 23 3.52 12.08 0.79
C ARG A 23 3.30 11.04 -0.31
N ILE A 24 3.41 11.46 -1.57
CA ILE A 24 3.38 10.58 -2.73
C ILE A 24 4.81 10.19 -3.10
N MET A 25 5.73 11.15 -3.05
CA MET A 25 7.14 10.95 -3.39
C MET A 25 7.79 9.83 -2.56
N THR A 26 7.49 9.74 -1.26
CA THR A 26 7.99 8.63 -0.42
C THR A 26 7.64 7.25 -0.98
N HIS A 27 6.46 7.10 -1.58
CA HIS A 27 6.04 5.86 -2.23
C HIS A 27 6.60 5.67 -3.64
N LEU A 28 6.86 6.75 -4.37
CA LEU A 28 7.46 6.63 -5.71
C LEU A 28 8.85 5.97 -5.65
N ARG A 29 9.54 6.06 -4.52
CA ARG A 29 10.85 5.42 -4.29
C ARG A 29 10.84 3.89 -4.40
N TRP A 30 9.70 3.24 -4.15
CA TRP A 30 9.56 1.78 -4.31
C TRP A 30 8.72 1.39 -5.52
N ILE A 31 7.88 2.29 -6.03
CA ILE A 31 7.07 2.05 -7.24
C ILE A 31 7.93 2.22 -8.50
N LEU A 32 8.74 3.28 -8.55
CA LEU A 32 9.53 3.62 -9.73
C LEU A 32 10.94 3.06 -9.62
N THR A 33 11.53 2.70 -10.75
CA THR A 33 12.98 2.50 -10.83
C THR A 33 13.72 3.82 -10.61
N ASN A 34 14.99 3.76 -10.19
CA ASN A 34 15.84 4.94 -10.04
C ASN A 34 15.89 5.78 -11.34
N GLY A 35 15.91 5.13 -12.50
CA GLY A 35 15.89 5.81 -13.79
C GLY A 35 14.57 6.57 -14.02
N GLN A 36 13.42 5.96 -13.73
CA GLN A 36 12.11 6.61 -13.86
C GLN A 36 11.92 7.74 -12.83
N LEU A 37 12.39 7.56 -11.60
CA LEU A 37 12.38 8.60 -10.58
C LEU A 37 13.23 9.80 -11.01
N HIS A 38 14.41 9.56 -11.58
CA HIS A 38 15.21 10.64 -12.15
C HIS A 38 14.52 11.32 -13.34
N SER A 39 13.89 10.54 -14.22
CA SER A 39 13.13 11.05 -15.36
C SER A 39 12.02 12.02 -14.94
N LEU A 40 11.38 11.73 -13.81
CA LEU A 40 10.36 12.57 -13.20
C LEU A 40 10.94 13.88 -12.63
N LEU A 41 12.14 13.81 -12.03
CA LEU A 41 12.83 14.95 -11.42
C LEU A 41 13.62 15.82 -12.43
N GLY A 42 13.87 15.31 -13.64
CA GLY A 42 14.55 16.04 -14.71
C GLY A 42 15.99 16.42 -14.36
N HIS A 43 16.34 17.70 -14.43
CA HIS A 43 17.70 18.20 -14.15
C HIS A 43 18.03 18.38 -12.66
N ILE A 44 17.11 18.01 -11.76
CA ILE A 44 17.36 18.08 -10.31
C ILE A 44 18.44 17.05 -9.93
N GLN A 45 19.57 17.55 -9.40
CA GLN A 45 20.72 16.73 -9.00
C GLN A 45 20.63 16.25 -7.55
N HIS A 46 19.93 16.99 -6.70
CA HIS A 46 19.75 16.67 -5.30
C HIS A 46 18.30 16.97 -4.94
N TRP A 47 17.61 15.97 -4.42
CA TRP A 47 16.26 16.11 -3.92
C TRP A 47 16.19 15.60 -2.49
N GLU A 48 15.80 16.47 -1.58
CA GLU A 48 15.62 16.13 -0.18
C GLU A 48 14.13 16.04 0.14
N LEU A 49 13.74 14.98 0.83
CA LEU A 49 12.39 14.81 1.35
C LEU A 49 12.44 14.27 2.77
N MET A 50 11.45 14.63 3.56
CA MET A 50 11.24 14.03 4.88
C MET A 50 10.37 12.79 4.72
N ASP A 51 10.85 11.65 5.23
CA ASP A 51 10.10 10.41 5.20
C ASP A 51 9.03 10.35 6.30
N SER A 52 8.27 9.25 6.32
CA SER A 52 7.24 9.02 7.32
C SER A 52 7.75 8.85 8.76
N ASN A 53 9.07 8.69 8.95
CA ASN A 53 9.74 8.58 10.23
C ASN A 53 10.38 9.91 10.67
N GLY A 54 10.19 10.98 9.88
CA GLY A 54 10.80 12.30 10.15
C GLY A 54 12.27 12.38 9.76
N GLN A 55 12.81 11.39 9.05
CA GLN A 55 14.20 11.37 8.58
C GLN A 55 14.32 12.10 7.24
N TRP A 56 15.40 12.87 7.08
CA TRP A 56 15.73 13.46 5.79
C TRP A 56 16.35 12.41 4.88
N ILE A 57 15.79 12.30 3.68
CA ILE A 57 16.26 11.39 2.64
C ILE A 57 16.71 12.21 1.45
N LEU A 58 17.99 12.07 1.13
CA LEU A 58 18.58 12.59 -0.09
C LEU A 58 18.44 11.57 -1.22
N THR A 59 17.84 12.00 -2.32
CA THR A 59 17.77 11.25 -3.58
C THR A 59 18.57 12.01 -4.63
N SER A 60 19.56 11.34 -5.20
CA SER A 60 20.40 11.88 -6.28
C SER A 60 20.39 10.92 -7.48
N PRO A 61 20.46 11.45 -8.71
CA PRO A 61 20.54 10.59 -9.87
C PRO A 61 21.87 9.86 -9.93
N PRO A 62 21.91 8.64 -10.49
CA PRO A 62 23.18 8.03 -10.88
C PRO A 62 23.93 8.98 -11.83
N GLU A 63 25.23 9.17 -11.63
CA GLU A 63 26.08 10.08 -12.42
C GLU A 63 25.91 9.88 -13.94
N SER A 64 25.73 8.63 -14.37
CA SER A 64 25.54 8.23 -15.78
C SER A 64 24.26 8.75 -16.43
N SER A 65 23.33 9.28 -15.64
CA SER A 65 22.00 9.72 -16.09
C SER A 65 21.76 11.22 -15.98
N ALA A 66 22.69 11.95 -15.35
CA ALA A 66 22.60 13.40 -15.14
C ALA A 66 22.36 14.14 -16.48
N GLY A 67 21.25 14.87 -16.55
CA GLY A 67 20.92 15.74 -17.67
C GLY A 67 20.12 15.11 -18.81
N ARG A 68 19.71 13.84 -18.72
CA ARG A 68 18.83 13.22 -19.72
C ARG A 68 17.36 13.32 -19.30
N MET A 69 16.56 14.13 -20.01
CA MET A 69 15.10 14.05 -19.93
C MET A 69 14.61 12.77 -20.60
N MET A 70 14.29 11.74 -19.83
CA MET A 70 13.55 10.59 -20.35
C MET A 70 12.04 10.84 -20.17
N ARG A 71 11.23 10.32 -21.10
CA ARG A 71 9.77 10.28 -20.90
C ARG A 71 9.48 9.22 -19.83
N LEU A 72 8.73 9.59 -18.80
CA LEU A 72 8.24 8.64 -17.80
C LEU A 72 7.29 7.65 -18.48
N ALA A 73 7.75 6.42 -18.68
CA ALA A 73 6.94 5.29 -19.11
C ALA A 73 6.80 4.35 -17.92
N LEU A 74 5.58 3.90 -17.64
CA LEU A 74 5.26 2.99 -16.53
C LEU A 74 4.87 1.63 -17.10
N ASP A 75 5.27 0.55 -16.42
CA ASP A 75 4.74 -0.77 -16.72
C ASP A 75 3.36 -1.01 -16.07
N GLU A 76 2.73 -2.15 -16.37
CA GLU A 76 1.40 -2.49 -15.85
C GLU A 76 1.38 -2.61 -14.32
N GLN A 77 2.45 -3.12 -13.72
CA GLN A 77 2.55 -3.30 -12.27
C GLN A 77 2.69 -1.93 -11.57
N GLN A 78 3.48 -1.02 -12.12
CA GLN A 78 3.60 0.35 -11.63
C GLN A 78 2.30 1.13 -11.77
N HIS A 79 1.58 0.95 -12.88
CA HIS A 79 0.24 1.50 -13.05
C HIS A 79 -0.72 0.99 -11.97
N ARG A 80 -0.72 -0.32 -11.69
CA ARG A 80 -1.50 -0.92 -10.62
C ARG A 80 -1.14 -0.35 -9.25
N TYR A 81 0.15 -0.22 -8.93
CA TYR A 81 0.59 0.35 -7.66
C TYR A 81 0.15 1.80 -7.46
N LEU A 82 0.25 2.63 -8.50
CA LEU A 82 -0.26 4.01 -8.44
C LEU A 82 -1.78 4.05 -8.28
N GLU A 83 -2.51 3.09 -8.86
CA GLU A 83 -3.96 2.99 -8.71
C GLU A 83 -4.40 2.61 -7.29
N ILE A 84 -3.71 1.66 -6.65
CA ILE A 84 -4.02 1.20 -5.29
C ILE A 84 -3.36 2.05 -4.20
N LEU A 85 -2.47 2.99 -4.57
CA LEU A 85 -1.75 3.85 -3.63
C LEU A 85 -2.66 4.58 -2.63
N PRO A 86 -3.86 5.09 -3.00
CA PRO A 86 -4.79 5.65 -2.02
C PRO A 86 -5.19 4.67 -0.92
N ALA A 87 -5.41 3.39 -1.26
CA ALA A 87 -5.74 2.34 -0.29
C ALA A 87 -4.53 2.02 0.61
N ILE A 88 -3.33 1.91 0.05
CA ILE A 88 -2.08 1.73 0.81
C ILE A 88 -1.91 2.85 1.83
N ARG A 89 -2.10 4.11 1.41
CA ARG A 89 -1.98 5.28 2.29
C ARG A 89 -3.03 5.31 3.40
N GLU A 90 -4.25 4.87 3.12
CA GLU A 90 -5.28 4.75 4.15
C GLU A 90 -4.91 3.64 5.15
N CYS A 91 -4.43 2.48 4.69
CA CYS A 91 -3.92 1.43 5.57
C CYS A 91 -2.78 1.93 6.47
N LEU A 92 -1.81 2.65 5.90
CA LEU A 92 -0.69 3.23 6.66
C LEU A 92 -1.17 4.22 7.72
N LYS A 93 -2.17 5.05 7.40
CA LYS A 93 -2.73 6.00 8.35
C LYS A 93 -3.29 5.28 9.58
N HIS A 94 -4.12 4.26 9.38
CA HIS A 94 -4.67 3.45 10.50
C HIS A 94 -3.57 2.72 11.25
N TRP A 95 -2.66 2.06 10.53
CA TRP A 95 -1.55 1.32 11.14
C TRP A 95 -0.69 2.20 12.04
N ARG A 96 -0.26 3.37 11.54
CA ARG A 96 0.57 4.32 12.29
C ARG A 96 -0.17 4.97 13.45
N THR A 97 -1.48 5.16 13.34
CA THR A 97 -2.32 5.66 14.44
C THR A 97 -2.41 4.63 15.57
N SER A 98 -2.56 3.34 15.24
CA SER A 98 -2.64 2.27 16.24
C SER A 98 -1.29 1.89 16.85
N TYR A 99 -0.20 2.06 16.10
CA TYR A 99 1.15 1.69 16.53
C TYR A 99 2.16 2.81 16.19
N PRO A 100 2.10 3.96 16.89
CA PRO A 100 2.96 5.11 16.59
C PRO A 100 4.44 4.83 16.83
N ASP A 101 4.79 3.83 17.65
CA ASP A 101 6.20 3.45 17.89
C ASP A 101 6.75 2.50 16.81
N ARG A 102 5.92 2.05 15.87
CA ARG A 102 6.29 1.11 14.79
C ARG A 102 6.33 1.79 13.42
N LEU A 103 6.64 3.08 13.36
CA LEU A 103 6.74 3.80 12.09
C LEU A 103 7.80 3.12 11.19
N ARG A 104 7.34 2.59 10.06
CA ARG A 104 8.14 1.98 9.01
C ARG A 104 8.34 2.99 7.88
N ASP A 105 9.49 2.96 7.21
CA ASP A 105 9.68 3.68 5.94
C ASP A 105 8.62 3.20 4.93
N ASP A 106 8.05 4.13 4.17
CA ASP A 106 7.12 3.86 3.08
C ASP A 106 7.72 2.94 2.01
N THR A 107 9.05 2.87 1.88
CA THR A 107 9.74 1.91 1.00
C THR A 107 9.69 0.46 1.48
N GLU A 108 9.50 0.24 2.78
CA GLU A 108 9.31 -1.09 3.36
C GLU A 108 7.82 -1.41 3.52
N ALA A 109 7.06 -0.46 4.05
CA ALA A 109 5.65 -0.64 4.37
C ALA A 109 4.76 -0.66 3.13
N GLY A 110 5.11 0.11 2.09
CA GLY A 110 4.37 0.19 0.84
C GLY A 110 4.28 -1.16 0.12
N PRO A 111 5.42 -1.81 -0.22
CA PRO A 111 5.43 -3.13 -0.85
C PRO A 111 4.74 -4.20 0.01
N TYR A 112 4.94 -4.14 1.34
CA TYR A 112 4.26 -5.06 2.25
C TYR A 112 2.73 -4.93 2.15
N LEU A 113 2.18 -3.72 2.24
CA LEU A 113 0.73 -3.51 2.12
C LEU A 113 0.20 -3.80 0.71
N ALA A 114 0.99 -3.53 -0.34
CA ALA A 114 0.64 -3.92 -1.70
C ALA A 114 0.49 -5.45 -1.81
N SER A 115 1.43 -6.21 -1.23
CA SER A 115 1.35 -7.68 -1.20
C SER A 115 0.13 -8.21 -0.42
N ARG A 116 -0.30 -7.50 0.63
CA ARG A 116 -1.50 -7.83 1.40
C ARG A 116 -2.79 -7.51 0.64
N LEU A 117 -2.82 -6.41 -0.12
CA LEU A 117 -3.93 -6.12 -1.03
C LEU A 117 -4.03 -7.18 -2.15
N ASP A 118 -2.89 -7.61 -2.69
CA ASP A 118 -2.85 -8.69 -3.66
C ASP A 118 -3.34 -10.01 -3.03
N HIS A 119 -2.93 -10.32 -1.81
CA HIS A 119 -3.44 -11.46 -1.05
C HIS A 119 -4.96 -11.38 -0.88
N ALA A 120 -5.51 -10.25 -0.44
CA ALA A 120 -6.95 -10.07 -0.30
C ALA A 120 -7.70 -10.30 -1.63
N CYS A 121 -7.12 -9.87 -2.75
CA CYS A 121 -7.65 -10.16 -4.08
C CYS A 121 -7.62 -11.68 -4.40
N THR A 122 -6.54 -12.39 -4.05
CA THR A 122 -6.46 -13.86 -4.21
C THR A 122 -7.46 -14.62 -3.33
N GLN A 123 -7.89 -14.04 -2.22
CA GLN A 123 -8.99 -14.56 -1.38
C GLN A 123 -10.37 -14.37 -2.03
N GLY A 124 -10.45 -13.75 -3.21
CA GLY A 124 -11.68 -13.53 -3.96
C GLY A 124 -12.48 -12.31 -3.51
N LEU A 125 -11.85 -11.36 -2.79
CA LEU A 125 -12.46 -10.07 -2.46
C LEU A 125 -12.28 -9.11 -3.64
N GLU A 126 -13.38 -8.68 -4.26
CA GLU A 126 -13.35 -7.77 -5.42
C GLU A 126 -13.49 -6.28 -5.03
N ASP A 127 -14.25 -5.97 -3.97
CA ASP A 127 -14.42 -4.60 -3.48
C ASP A 127 -13.17 -4.13 -2.73
N ILE A 128 -12.60 -2.99 -3.17
CA ILE A 128 -11.43 -2.37 -2.54
C ILE A 128 -11.65 -2.05 -1.05
N LYS A 129 -12.88 -1.78 -0.62
CA LYS A 129 -13.22 -1.54 0.79
C LYS A 129 -13.11 -2.82 1.62
N ASP A 130 -13.52 -3.95 1.05
CA ASP A 130 -13.41 -5.25 1.69
C ASP A 130 -11.96 -5.71 1.73
N GLN A 131 -11.21 -5.52 0.63
CA GLN A 131 -9.76 -5.75 0.62
C GLN A 131 -9.06 -4.92 1.69
N LEU A 132 -9.34 -3.61 1.77
CA LEU A 132 -8.76 -2.73 2.77
C LEU A 132 -9.10 -3.15 4.20
N ALA A 133 -10.34 -3.56 4.46
CA ALA A 133 -10.74 -4.05 5.77
C ALA A 133 -9.98 -5.33 6.16
N LEU A 134 -9.82 -6.29 5.24
CA LEU A 134 -9.03 -7.50 5.51
C LEU A 134 -7.56 -7.15 5.79
N VAL A 135 -6.93 -6.33 4.95
CA VAL A 135 -5.53 -5.91 5.12
C VAL A 135 -5.32 -5.20 6.46
N LEU A 136 -6.25 -4.33 6.87
CA LEU A 136 -6.19 -3.71 8.20
C LEU A 136 -6.23 -4.76 9.31
N HIS A 137 -7.08 -5.78 9.21
CA HIS A 137 -7.09 -6.83 10.22
C HIS A 137 -5.82 -7.69 10.21
N GLU A 138 -5.24 -7.98 9.04
CA GLU A 138 -3.94 -8.67 8.94
C GLU A 138 -2.83 -7.90 9.65
N VAL A 139 -2.86 -6.57 9.56
CA VAL A 139 -1.84 -5.68 10.11
C VAL A 139 -2.04 -5.37 11.59
N LEU A 140 -3.30 -5.18 12.02
CA LEU A 140 -3.65 -4.72 13.36
C LEU A 140 -3.98 -5.87 14.33
N VAL A 141 -4.39 -7.03 13.82
CA VAL A 141 -4.82 -8.17 14.64
C VAL A 141 -3.81 -9.31 14.57
N HIS A 142 -3.59 -9.89 13.39
CA HIS A 142 -2.66 -11.01 13.18
C HIS A 142 -2.33 -11.20 11.69
N PRO A 143 -1.06 -11.43 11.29
CA PRO A 143 -0.71 -11.59 9.87
C PRO A 143 -1.41 -12.78 9.19
N ASP A 144 -1.70 -13.84 9.95
CA ASP A 144 -2.37 -15.05 9.46
C ASP A 144 -3.86 -15.07 9.82
N ILE A 145 -4.51 -13.90 9.87
CA ILE A 145 -5.92 -13.82 10.30
C ILE A 145 -6.88 -14.65 9.43
N THR A 146 -6.52 -14.87 8.17
CA THR A 146 -7.27 -15.70 7.21
C THR A 146 -7.35 -17.16 7.63
N ASP A 147 -6.41 -17.65 8.44
CA ASP A 147 -6.42 -19.02 8.97
C ASP A 147 -7.47 -19.23 10.05
N HIS A 148 -7.99 -18.16 10.65
CA HIS A 148 -8.99 -18.28 11.69
C HIS A 148 -10.35 -18.70 11.09
N PRO A 149 -11.00 -19.79 11.57
CA PRO A 149 -12.21 -20.31 10.96
C PRO A 149 -13.36 -19.30 10.82
N LYS A 150 -13.52 -18.41 11.82
CA LYS A 150 -14.55 -17.34 11.78
C LYS A 150 -14.28 -16.35 10.64
N ILE A 151 -13.03 -16.06 10.32
CA ILE A 151 -12.64 -15.11 9.27
C ILE A 151 -12.76 -15.78 7.91
N ALA A 152 -12.26 -17.02 7.77
CA ALA A 152 -12.44 -17.81 6.56
C ALA A 152 -13.92 -17.95 6.17
N ALA A 153 -14.81 -18.14 7.14
CA ALA A 153 -16.26 -18.16 6.92
C ALA A 153 -16.79 -16.82 6.36
N VAL A 154 -16.36 -15.69 6.93
CA VAL A 154 -16.76 -14.35 6.43
C VAL A 154 -16.22 -14.10 5.03
N ILE A 155 -14.97 -14.46 4.75
CA ILE A 155 -14.37 -14.36 3.40
C ILE A 155 -15.17 -15.21 2.41
N THR A 156 -15.54 -16.44 2.78
CA THR A 156 -16.36 -17.33 1.95
C THR A 156 -17.72 -16.69 1.63
N SER A 157 -18.39 -16.10 2.62
CA SER A 157 -19.63 -15.36 2.37
C SER A 157 -19.40 -14.12 1.50
N ALA A 158 -18.26 -13.44 1.64
CA ALA A 158 -17.95 -12.24 0.86
C ALA A 158 -17.77 -12.56 -0.62
N ARG A 159 -17.14 -13.70 -0.93
CA ARG A 159 -17.04 -14.23 -2.30
C ARG A 159 -18.40 -14.53 -2.94
N SER A 160 -19.43 -14.75 -2.13
CA SER A 160 -20.82 -14.94 -2.60
C SER A 160 -21.62 -13.64 -2.68
N GLY A 161 -20.98 -12.47 -2.55
CA GLY A 161 -21.59 -11.16 -2.74
C GLY A 161 -21.97 -10.41 -1.46
N THR A 162 -21.65 -10.95 -0.28
CA THR A 162 -21.74 -10.16 0.96
C THR A 162 -20.52 -9.26 1.14
N SER A 163 -20.60 -8.22 1.98
CA SER A 163 -19.43 -7.37 2.25
C SER A 163 -18.67 -7.86 3.48
N TYR A 164 -17.37 -8.13 3.31
CA TYR A 164 -16.47 -8.46 4.41
C TYR A 164 -16.45 -7.34 5.44
N GLN A 165 -16.26 -6.08 5.01
CA GLN A 165 -16.22 -4.91 5.87
C GLN A 165 -17.46 -4.82 6.76
N LYS A 166 -18.65 -4.99 6.18
CA LYS A 166 -19.93 -4.90 6.93
C LYS A 166 -20.10 -6.06 7.89
N ALA A 167 -19.73 -7.27 7.49
CA ALA A 167 -19.83 -8.46 8.33
C ALA A 167 -18.95 -8.36 9.60
N THR A 168 -17.79 -7.73 9.48
CA THR A 168 -16.86 -7.55 10.60
C THR A 168 -17.05 -6.24 11.38
N ALA A 169 -17.79 -5.26 10.84
CA ALA A 169 -17.93 -3.92 11.43
C ALA A 169 -18.49 -3.91 12.87
N HIS A 170 -19.30 -4.90 13.22
CA HIS A 170 -19.95 -5.01 14.53
C HIS A 170 -19.12 -5.81 15.55
N TRP A 171 -17.94 -6.29 15.17
CA TRP A 171 -17.12 -7.11 16.06
C TRP A 171 -16.40 -6.22 17.07
N SER A 172 -16.48 -6.62 18.33
CA SER A 172 -15.88 -5.88 19.44
C SER A 172 -14.37 -6.11 19.51
N ALA A 173 -13.66 -5.27 20.26
CA ALA A 173 -12.25 -5.50 20.58
C ALA A 173 -12.03 -6.90 21.24
N LYS A 174 -13.02 -7.40 21.98
CA LYS A 174 -12.97 -8.74 22.59
C LYS A 174 -13.03 -9.85 21.54
N ASP A 175 -13.84 -9.70 20.49
CA ASP A 175 -13.90 -10.65 19.38
C ASP A 175 -12.53 -10.78 18.69
N TRP A 176 -11.91 -9.64 18.38
CA TRP A 176 -10.58 -9.59 17.77
C TRP A 176 -9.50 -10.16 18.67
N GLN A 177 -9.58 -9.92 19.98
CA GLN A 177 -8.65 -10.49 20.95
C GLN A 177 -8.75 -12.02 21.01
N ILE A 178 -9.96 -12.60 20.94
CA ILE A 178 -10.15 -14.06 20.90
C ILE A 178 -9.50 -14.65 19.64
N ILE A 179 -9.69 -14.01 18.49
CA ILE A 179 -9.09 -14.44 17.22
C ILE A 179 -7.57 -14.44 17.33
N ARG A 180 -6.98 -13.33 17.79
CA ARG A 180 -5.53 -13.19 17.97
C ARG A 180 -4.95 -14.26 18.89
N THR A 181 -5.56 -14.48 20.05
CA THR A 181 -5.08 -15.48 21.02
C THR A 181 -5.10 -16.90 20.45
N ARG A 182 -6.12 -17.25 19.66
CA ARG A 182 -6.21 -18.58 19.03
C ARG A 182 -5.15 -18.79 17.96
N LEU A 183 -4.88 -17.75 17.14
CA LEU A 183 -3.84 -17.82 16.11
C LEU A 183 -2.45 -17.97 16.75
N ASN A 184 -2.12 -17.13 17.74
CA ASN A 184 -0.85 -17.25 18.47
C ASN A 184 -0.66 -18.64 19.14
N ALA A 185 -1.75 -19.28 19.58
CA ALA A 185 -1.67 -20.61 20.20
C ALA A 185 -1.37 -21.72 19.17
N LYS A 186 -1.79 -21.55 17.90
CA LYS A 186 -1.48 -22.46 16.79
C LYS A 186 0.02 -22.39 16.43
N ASP A 187 0.58 -21.19 16.45
CA ASP A 187 1.99 -20.95 16.11
C ASP A 187 2.96 -21.55 17.14
N ASN A 188 2.55 -21.69 18.41
CA ASN A 188 3.39 -22.26 19.47
C ASN A 188 3.44 -23.80 19.48
N VAL A 189 2.67 -24.47 18.61
CA VAL A 189 2.55 -25.94 18.56
C VAL A 189 3.15 -26.53 17.27
N SER A 190 3.61 -25.67 16.35
CA SER A 190 4.23 -26.04 15.07
C SER A 190 5.74 -25.84 15.11
#